data_AF-A0A163J1U0-F1
#
_entry.id   AF-A0A163J1U0-F1
#
_cell.length_a   1.000
_cell.length_b   1.000
_cell.length_c   1.000
_cell.angle_alpha   90.00
_cell.angle_beta   90.00
_cell.angle_gamma   90.00
#
_symmetry.space_group_name_H-M   'P 1'
#
loop_
_entity.id
_entity.type
_entity.pdbx_description
1 polymer ?
#
loop_
_entity_poly.entity_id
_entity_poly.type
_entity_poly.pdbx_seq_one_letter_code
_entity_poly.pdbx_strand_id
1 'polypeptide(L)'
;MECELILFFDHGRTPLLSFDPTHFGLGASLANVSYNTDEVLVVLRQLLPTVNDQRTQAARIELMTIFFGANDASNSTKAVPLDRFQSNLVAMIKMIRDLTSVYYNPTLRLLLITPPPLNETL
;
A
#
# COMPACT_ATOMS: atom_id res chain seq x y z
N MET A 1 -22.64 3.23 1.72
CA MET A 1 -21.73 2.16 1.23
C MET A 1 -20.36 2.81 1.28
N GLU A 2 -19.56 2.46 2.29
CA GLU A 2 -18.29 3.13 2.58
C GLU A 2 -17.20 2.40 1.80
N CYS A 3 -16.75 3.02 0.70
CA CYS A 3 -15.73 2.50 -0.19
C CYS A 3 -14.38 3.10 0.22
N GLU A 4 -13.50 2.31 0.82
CA GLU A 4 -12.21 2.81 1.28
C GLU A 4 -11.14 2.59 0.20
N LEU A 5 -10.46 3.66 -0.21
CA LEU A 5 -9.35 3.62 -1.17
C LEU A 5 -8.03 3.69 -0.40
N ILE A 6 -7.17 2.69 -0.55
CA ILE A 6 -5.86 2.66 0.09
C ILE A 6 -4.78 2.97 -0.94
N LEU A 7 -4.03 4.06 -0.72
CA LEU A 7 -2.88 4.44 -1.53
C LEU A 7 -1.60 4.36 -0.67
N PHE A 8 -0.56 3.70 -1.18
CA PHE A 8 0.76 3.69 -0.55
C PHE A 8 1.75 4.52 -1.37
N PHE A 9 2.45 5.44 -0.70
CA PHE A 9 3.40 6.36 -1.31
C PHE A 9 4.79 6.23 -0.70
N ASP A 10 5.77 6.49 -1.56
CA ASP A 10 7.19 6.38 -1.27
C ASP A 10 7.84 7.73 -0.88
N HIS A 11 7.47 8.86 -1.50
CA HIS A 11 8.12 10.14 -1.20
C HIS A 11 7.43 10.97 -0.11
N GLY A 12 8.24 11.62 0.74
CA GLY A 12 7.88 12.32 1.99
C GLY A 12 6.97 13.56 1.91
N ARG A 13 5.92 13.56 1.09
CA ARG A 13 4.83 14.56 1.15
C ARG A 13 3.42 13.97 1.02
N THR A 14 3.27 12.65 0.90
CA THR A 14 1.96 11.99 0.81
C THR A 14 1.88 10.89 1.87
N PRO A 15 1.01 11.03 2.88
CA PRO A 15 0.87 10.01 3.92
C PRO A 15 0.26 8.73 3.35
N LEU A 16 0.32 7.65 4.14
CA LEU A 16 -0.62 6.55 3.97
C LEU A 16 -2.04 7.12 4.02
N LEU A 17 -2.73 7.11 2.88
CA LEU A 17 -4.06 7.70 2.72
C LEU A 17 -5.08 6.58 2.62
N SER A 18 -6.01 6.58 3.59
CA SER A 18 -7.22 5.78 3.56
C SER A 18 -8.40 6.70 3.30
N PHE A 19 -8.95 6.72 2.08
CA PHE A 19 -10.04 7.63 1.76
C PHE A 19 -11.38 7.09 2.26
N ASP A 20 -12.03 7.83 3.14
CA ASP A 20 -13.46 7.66 3.43
C ASP A 20 -14.29 8.63 2.55
N PRO A 21 -15.17 8.14 1.67
CA PRO A 21 -16.00 8.96 0.80
C PRO A 21 -17.04 9.80 1.55
N THR A 22 -17.35 9.48 2.81
CA THR A 22 -18.25 10.29 3.65
C THR A 22 -17.60 11.57 4.17
N HIS A 23 -16.27 11.66 4.15
CA HIS A 23 -15.48 12.75 4.74
C HIS A 23 -14.73 13.65 3.73
N PHE A 24 -15.17 13.71 2.46
CA PHE A 24 -14.65 14.64 1.43
C PHE A 24 -13.12 14.83 1.47
N GLY A 25 -12.37 13.75 1.24
CA GLY A 25 -11.05 13.83 0.61
C GLY A 25 -9.81 13.95 1.49
N LEU A 26 -9.92 13.90 2.82
CA LEU A 26 -8.75 13.82 3.70
C LEU A 26 -8.88 12.62 4.63
N GLY A 27 -8.55 11.46 4.05
CA GLY A 27 -8.26 10.25 4.78
C GLY A 27 -7.24 10.50 5.88
N ALA A 28 -7.44 9.89 7.05
CA ALA A 28 -6.53 10.00 8.17
C ALA A 28 -5.09 9.79 7.67
N SER A 29 -4.25 10.82 7.85
CA SER A 29 -2.81 10.68 7.65
C SER A 29 -2.32 9.70 8.72
N LEU A 30 -2.29 8.41 8.38
CA LEU A 30 -1.93 7.36 9.34
C LEU A 30 -0.43 7.43 9.69
N ALA A 31 0.38 8.06 8.83
CA ALA A 31 1.75 8.42 9.15
C ALA A 31 2.29 9.47 8.15
N ASN A 32 2.97 10.51 8.67
CA ASN A 32 3.76 11.45 7.88
C ASN A 32 5.20 10.90 7.64
N VAL A 33 5.30 9.59 7.44
CA VAL A 33 6.56 8.83 7.45
C VAL A 33 6.73 8.18 6.09
N SER A 34 7.92 8.32 5.49
CA SER A 34 8.24 7.63 4.24
C SER A 34 8.53 6.17 4.55
N TYR A 35 7.98 5.25 3.76
CA TYR A 35 8.20 3.82 3.92
C TYR A 35 8.91 3.25 2.70
N ASN A 36 9.72 2.21 2.90
CA ASN A 36 10.12 1.31 1.82
C ASN A 36 9.21 0.08 1.77
N THR A 37 9.45 -0.83 0.83
CA THR A 37 8.62 -2.03 0.68
C THR A 37 8.74 -3.03 1.83
N ASP A 38 9.84 -3.06 2.58
CA ASP A 38 9.99 -3.93 3.76
C ASP A 38 9.10 -3.47 4.92
N GLU A 39 9.07 -2.18 5.18
CA GLU A 39 8.28 -1.59 6.26
C GLU A 39 6.77 -1.71 5.97
N VAL A 40 6.36 -1.48 4.71
CA VAL A 40 4.94 -1.53 4.33
C VAL A 40 4.34 -2.93 4.40
N LEU A 41 5.13 -4.00 4.23
CA LEU A 41 4.61 -5.35 4.47
C LEU A 41 4.08 -5.53 5.90
N VAL A 42 4.71 -4.88 6.89
CA VAL A 42 4.25 -4.92 8.29
C VAL A 42 2.96 -4.13 8.43
N VAL A 43 2.91 -2.93 7.85
CA VAL A 43 1.74 -2.04 7.89
C VAL A 43 0.53 -2.68 7.19
N LEU A 44 0.72 -3.29 6.03
CA LEU A 44 -0.35 -3.96 5.29
C LEU A 44 -1.04 -5.06 6.09
N ARG A 45 -0.30 -5.82 6.90
CA ARG A 45 -0.87 -6.85 7.77
C ARG A 45 -1.80 -6.30 8.84
N GLN A 46 -1.64 -5.03 9.21
CA GLN A 46 -2.46 -4.34 10.20
C GLN A 46 -3.67 -3.63 9.57
N LEU A 47 -3.54 -3.17 8.32
CA LEU A 47 -4.59 -2.44 7.62
C LEU A 47 -5.58 -3.34 6.88
N LEU A 48 -5.10 -4.44 6.31
CA LEU A 48 -5.95 -5.28 5.48
C LEU A 48 -6.93 -6.08 6.35
N PRO A 49 -8.24 -5.98 6.08
CA PRO A 49 -9.25 -6.74 6.79
C PRO A 49 -9.12 -8.22 6.41
N THR A 50 -9.26 -9.10 7.39
CA THR A 50 -9.27 -10.54 7.12
C THR A 50 -10.54 -10.93 6.36
N VAL A 51 -10.55 -12.12 5.74
CA VAL A 51 -11.75 -12.64 5.06
C VAL A 51 -12.98 -12.66 5.99
N ASN A 52 -12.78 -12.87 7.30
CA ASN A 52 -13.86 -12.83 8.27
C ASN A 52 -14.36 -11.40 8.52
N ASP A 53 -13.43 -10.44 8.68
CA ASP A 53 -13.77 -9.03 8.90
C ASP A 53 -14.50 -8.44 7.68
N GLN A 54 -14.09 -8.79 6.47
CA GLN A 54 -14.75 -8.37 5.22
C GLN A 54 -16.21 -8.82 5.10
N ARG A 55 -16.61 -9.88 5.82
CA ARG A 55 -18.00 -10.37 5.85
C ARG A 55 -18.87 -9.65 6.87
N THR A 56 -18.27 -9.12 7.93
CA THR A 56 -18.99 -8.54 9.07
C THR A 56 -18.96 -7.00 9.07
N GLN A 57 -17.93 -6.39 8.47
CA GLN A 57 -17.78 -4.94 8.38
C GLN A 57 -18.58 -4.34 7.23
N ALA A 58 -19.13 -3.15 7.46
CA ALA A 58 -19.87 -2.39 6.45
C ALA A 58 -18.95 -1.66 5.45
N ALA A 59 -17.74 -1.29 5.89
CA ALA A 59 -16.71 -0.65 5.07
C ALA A 59 -15.91 -1.71 4.29
N ARG A 60 -15.55 -1.40 3.04
CA ARG A 60 -14.80 -2.30 2.16
C ARG A 60 -13.71 -1.56 1.41
N ILE A 61 -12.55 -2.19 1.31
CA ILE A 61 -11.47 -1.70 0.45
C ILE A 61 -11.70 -2.20 -0.97
N GLU A 62 -11.98 -1.28 -1.89
CA GLU A 62 -12.26 -1.62 -3.30
C GLU A 62 -11.08 -1.42 -4.24
N LEU A 63 -10.09 -0.63 -3.82
CA LEU A 63 -8.92 -0.30 -4.62
C LEU A 63 -7.72 -0.11 -3.70
N MET A 64 -6.63 -0.79 -4.05
CA MET A 64 -5.31 -0.62 -3.45
C MET A 64 -4.34 -0.19 -4.53
N THR A 65 -3.63 0.91 -4.30
CA THR A 65 -2.59 1.41 -5.19
C THR A 65 -1.23 1.25 -4.53
N ILE A 66 -0.31 0.61 -5.26
CA ILE A 66 1.08 0.39 -4.86
C ILE A 66 1.95 1.34 -5.69
N PHE A 67 2.62 2.29 -5.02
CA PHE A 67 3.46 3.30 -5.66
C PHE A 67 4.80 3.44 -4.90
N PHE A 68 5.62 2.38 -4.99
CA PHE A 68 6.96 2.27 -4.38
C PHE A 68 8.08 2.22 -5.43
N GLY A 69 9.31 2.51 -5.00
CA GLY A 69 10.55 2.37 -5.74
C GLY A 69 11.57 3.51 -5.57
N ALA A 70 11.20 4.66 -5.01
CA ALA A 70 12.08 5.80 -4.74
C ALA A 70 12.95 5.64 -3.47
N ASN A 71 12.39 5.32 -2.30
CA ASN A 71 13.14 5.06 -1.07
C ASN A 71 13.89 3.73 -1.18
N ASP A 72 13.24 2.73 -1.79
CA ASP A 72 13.84 1.42 -2.05
C ASP A 72 15.10 1.55 -2.91
N ALA A 73 15.10 2.43 -3.91
CA ALA A 73 16.27 2.71 -4.75
C ALA A 73 17.22 3.78 -4.18
N SER A 74 16.93 4.37 -3.02
CA SER A 74 17.76 5.44 -2.45
C SER A 74 19.09 4.89 -1.90
N ASN A 75 20.13 5.73 -1.88
CA ASN A 75 21.41 5.41 -1.22
C ASN A 75 21.38 5.61 0.31
N SER A 76 20.19 5.57 0.92
CA SER A 76 19.99 5.83 2.34
C SER A 76 19.79 4.54 3.14
N THR A 77 19.54 4.66 4.45
CA THR A 77 19.19 3.52 5.31
C THR A 77 17.89 2.83 4.91
N LYS A 78 17.11 3.40 3.98
CA LYS A 78 15.87 2.83 3.46
C LYS A 78 16.02 2.03 2.17
N ALA A 79 17.26 1.89 1.67
CA ALA A 79 17.57 1.10 0.48
C ALA A 79 17.06 -0.34 0.63
N VAL A 80 16.43 -0.86 -0.41
CA VAL A 80 15.99 -2.26 -0.50
C VAL A 80 16.64 -2.88 -1.74
N PRO A 81 17.38 -4.00 -1.59
CA PRO A 81 17.94 -4.72 -2.74
C PRO A 81 16.88 -5.09 -3.78
N LEU A 82 17.24 -5.08 -5.07
CA LEU A 82 16.27 -5.26 -6.17
C LEU A 82 15.49 -6.58 -6.08
N ASP A 83 16.17 -7.67 -5.73
CA ASP A 83 15.56 -8.99 -5.51
C ASP A 83 14.55 -8.96 -4.35
N ARG A 84 14.88 -8.23 -3.28
CA ARG A 84 14.01 -8.03 -2.13
C ARG A 84 12.82 -7.16 -2.48
N PHE A 85 13.02 -6.05 -3.19
CA PHE A 85 11.97 -5.18 -3.68
C PHE A 85 10.96 -5.96 -4.54
N GLN A 86 11.44 -6.74 -5.50
CA GLN A 86 10.59 -7.58 -6.35
C GLN A 86 9.81 -8.61 -5.50
N SER A 87 10.48 -9.26 -4.55
CA SER A 87 9.84 -10.23 -3.65
C SER A 87 8.77 -9.59 -2.78
N ASN A 88 9.01 -8.36 -2.29
CA ASN A 88 8.07 -7.62 -1.47
C ASN A 88 6.81 -7.25 -2.27
N LEU A 89 6.95 -6.75 -3.51
CA LEU A 89 5.81 -6.47 -4.39
C LEU A 89 4.97 -7.73 -4.64
N VAL A 90 5.63 -8.87 -4.93
CA VAL A 90 4.92 -10.16 -5.11
C VAL A 90 4.19 -10.56 -3.83
N ALA A 91 4.80 -10.38 -2.66
CA ALA A 91 4.16 -10.68 -1.38
C ALA A 91 2.92 -9.82 -1.15
N MET A 92 2.98 -8.50 -1.41
CA MET A 92 1.82 -7.61 -1.30
C MET A 92 0.67 -8.04 -2.22
N ILE A 93 0.97 -8.42 -3.47
CA ILE A 93 -0.05 -8.89 -4.41
C ILE A 93 -0.65 -10.22 -3.95
N LYS A 94 0.18 -11.17 -3.51
CA LYS A 94 -0.27 -12.48 -3.02
C LYS A 94 -1.17 -12.38 -1.80
N MET A 95 -0.93 -11.43 -0.90
CA MET A 95 -1.82 -11.21 0.26
C MET A 95 -3.27 -11.00 -0.17
N ILE A 96 -3.53 -10.32 -1.29
CA ILE A 96 -4.89 -10.02 -1.75
C ILE A 96 -5.42 -11.09 -2.71
N ARG A 97 -4.55 -11.64 -3.57
CA ARG A 97 -4.95 -12.49 -4.71
C ARG A 97 -4.93 -13.99 -4.43
N ASP A 98 -4.14 -14.45 -3.48
CA ASP A 98 -4.04 -15.88 -3.19
C ASP A 98 -5.27 -16.35 -2.40
N LEU A 99 -5.95 -17.39 -2.89
CA LEU A 99 -7.13 -18.00 -2.25
C LEU A 99 -6.83 -18.49 -0.84
N THR A 100 -5.56 -18.81 -0.55
CA THR A 100 -5.11 -19.31 0.75
C THR A 100 -4.74 -18.20 1.73
N SER A 101 -4.69 -16.94 1.26
CA SER A 101 -4.37 -15.79 2.10
C SER A 101 -5.51 -15.45 3.06
N VAL A 102 -5.17 -15.13 4.31
CA VAL A 102 -6.10 -14.62 5.31
C VAL A 102 -6.71 -13.27 4.90
N TYR A 103 -6.06 -12.55 3.98
CA TYR A 103 -6.49 -11.25 3.44
C TYR A 103 -7.08 -11.36 2.03
N TYR A 104 -7.37 -12.58 1.55
CA TYR A 104 -7.91 -12.78 0.21
C TYR A 104 -9.13 -11.90 -0.05
N ASN A 105 -9.09 -11.12 -1.14
CA ASN A 105 -10.20 -10.27 -1.55
C ASN A 105 -10.29 -10.26 -3.09
N PRO A 106 -11.21 -11.03 -3.69
CA PRO A 106 -11.35 -11.10 -5.14
C PRO A 106 -11.87 -9.81 -5.76
N THR A 107 -12.60 -9.00 -4.99
CA THR A 107 -13.23 -7.77 -5.45
C THR A 107 -12.32 -6.55 -5.40
N LEU A 108 -11.25 -6.61 -4.61
CA LEU A 108 -10.27 -5.53 -4.51
C LEU A 108 -9.52 -5.38 -5.84
N ARG A 109 -9.46 -4.16 -6.36
CA ARG A 109 -8.69 -3.80 -7.56
C ARG A 109 -7.29 -3.37 -7.15
N LEU A 110 -6.27 -3.84 -7.88
CA LEU A 110 -4.87 -3.48 -7.64
C LEU A 110 -4.38 -2.58 -8.77
N LEU A 111 -3.76 -1.45 -8.42
CA LEU A 111 -3.08 -0.57 -9.35
C LEU A 111 -1.61 -0.45 -8.94
N LEU A 112 -0.69 -0.80 -9.83
CA LEU A 112 0.73 -0.59 -9.63
C LEU A 112 1.17 0.63 -10.42
N ILE A 113 1.84 1.57 -9.76
CA ILE A 113 2.36 2.79 -10.37
C ILE A 113 3.87 2.77 -10.17
N THR A 114 4.63 2.92 -11.25
CA THR A 114 6.09 3.09 -11.18
C THR A 114 6.43 4.43 -10.58
N PRO A 115 7.47 4.54 -9.72
CA PRO A 115 7.88 5.81 -9.10
C PRO A 115 8.11 6.87 -10.19
N PRO A 116 7.86 8.16 -9.91
CA PRO A 116 8.17 9.21 -10.87
C PRO A 116 9.69 9.24 -11.11
N PRO A 117 10.16 9.66 -12.30
CA PRO A 117 11.58 9.80 -12.55
C PRO A 117 12.20 10.75 -11.53
N LEU A 118 13.23 10.28 -10.83
CA LEU A 118 14.02 11.11 -9.94
C LEU A 118 14.99 11.92 -10.79
N ASN A 119 14.92 13.25 -10.70
CA ASN A 119 15.92 14.11 -11.31
C ASN A 119 17.10 14.24 -10.34
N GLU A 120 18.17 13.53 -10.63
CA GLU A 120 19.45 13.72 -9.96
C GLU A 120 20.09 14.95 -10.61
N THR A 121 19.92 16.15 -10.03
CA THR A 121 20.73 17.29 -10.43
C THR A 121 22.21 16.92 -10.22
N LEU A 122 22.93 16.71 -11.32
CA LEU A 122 24.38 16.53 -11.38
C LEU A 122 25.12 17.78 -10.90
#